data_AF-A0A195CJS7-F1
#
_entry.id   AF-A0A195CJS7-F1
#
_cell.length_a   1.000
_cell.length_b   1.000
_cell.length_c   1.000
_cell.angle_alpha   90.00
_cell.angle_beta   90.00
_cell.angle_gamma   90.00
#
_symmetry.space_group_name_H-M   'P 1'
#
loop_
_entity.id
_entity.type
_entity.pdbx_description
1 polymer ?
#
loop_
_entity_poly.entity_id
_entity_poly.type
_entity_poly.pdbx_seq_one_letter_code
_entity_poly.pdbx_strand_id
1 'polypeptide(L)'
;MNILPKKRWHVRTKENIARVRRDEAKAAEEEKSKKERIQKAETEARVDLLRHRARSKYDGRSTTEGSTSEKLEHVNFFAELEDGKIDYTRPNAEHEKEKKEEKEKYEKQIGYLTYLGQDTNEATGKKNWYEKLPKRLTDTEKDIEIEVKKKTLNDPMVDIKKYLKIMHSKSAEDHLKIQAGSIKRKHNDSDSSHSDHEKHKKKEDRSQSSTNVEKLRAERLLREQSEKLRTEALLAKVRGEPMSIVAPEIPKPAIKQKYNSQFFPEIARQNAERTPKHSRQNLASP
;
A
#
# COMPACT_ATOMS: atom_id res chain seq x y z
N MET A 1 -18.08 -29.66 41.00
CA MET A 1 -17.35 -29.12 39.82
C MET A 1 -17.96 -29.66 38.54
N ASN A 2 -18.26 -28.82 37.55
CA ASN A 2 -18.80 -29.30 36.27
C ASN A 2 -17.66 -29.59 35.28
N ILE A 3 -17.44 -30.86 34.97
CA ILE A 3 -16.32 -31.32 34.11
C ILE A 3 -16.72 -31.51 32.64
N LEU A 4 -18.03 -31.46 32.34
CA LEU A 4 -18.59 -31.65 30.99
C LEU A 4 -17.99 -30.70 29.94
N PRO A 5 -17.80 -29.39 30.21
CA PRO A 5 -17.20 -28.45 29.25
C PRO A 5 -15.77 -28.81 28.81
N LYS A 6 -15.06 -29.62 29.61
CA LYS A 6 -13.68 -30.06 29.32
C LYS A 6 -13.64 -31.36 28.50
N LYS A 7 -14.79 -31.96 28.21
CA LYS A 7 -14.87 -33.22 27.45
C LYS A 7 -15.15 -32.92 25.98
N ARG A 8 -14.36 -33.56 25.11
CA ARG A 8 -14.40 -33.38 23.65
C ARG A 8 -15.71 -33.85 23.02
N TRP A 9 -16.43 -34.76 23.67
CA TRP A 9 -17.73 -35.28 23.22
C TRP A 9 -18.92 -34.43 23.67
N HIS A 10 -18.71 -33.36 24.44
CA HIS A 10 -19.83 -32.60 24.97
C HIS A 10 -20.56 -31.83 23.87
N VAL A 11 -21.82 -32.19 23.62
CA VAL A 11 -22.66 -31.68 22.52
C VAL A 11 -22.78 -30.15 22.48
N ARG A 12 -22.75 -29.49 23.64
CA ARG A 12 -22.95 -28.02 23.76
C ARG A 12 -21.67 -27.20 23.56
N THR A 13 -20.51 -27.84 23.33
CA THR A 13 -19.30 -27.10 23.02
C THR A 13 -19.43 -26.45 21.65
N LYS A 14 -18.86 -25.25 21.50
CA LYS A 14 -18.94 -24.47 20.25
C LYS A 14 -18.43 -25.27 19.04
N GLU A 15 -17.39 -26.07 19.24
CA GLU A 15 -16.79 -26.93 18.21
C GLU A 15 -17.75 -28.02 17.73
N ASN A 16 -18.44 -28.70 18.65
CA ASN A 16 -19.37 -29.77 18.29
C ASN A 16 -20.62 -29.22 17.62
N ILE A 17 -21.15 -28.10 18.11
CA ILE A 17 -22.28 -27.43 17.46
C ILE A 17 -21.90 -26.98 16.05
N ALA A 18 -20.67 -26.45 15.85
CA ALA A 18 -20.20 -26.06 14.53
C ALA A 18 -20.02 -27.26 13.59
N ARG A 19 -19.60 -28.43 14.11
CA ARG A 19 -19.52 -29.66 13.34
C ARG A 19 -20.90 -30.14 12.89
N VAL A 20 -21.87 -30.19 13.81
CA VAL A 20 -23.26 -30.53 13.52
C VAL A 20 -23.84 -29.59 12.45
N ARG A 21 -23.66 -28.27 12.59
CA ARG A 21 -24.12 -27.32 11.57
C ARG A 21 -23.49 -27.53 10.20
N ARG A 22 -22.21 -27.91 10.13
CA ARG A 22 -21.54 -28.21 8.86
C ARG A 22 -22.13 -29.45 8.22
N ASP A 23 -22.37 -30.49 9.02
CA ASP A 23 -22.94 -31.76 8.55
C ASP A 23 -24.40 -31.57 8.10
N GLU A 24 -25.20 -30.81 8.86
CA GLU A 24 -26.57 -30.41 8.51
C GLU A 24 -26.61 -29.58 7.23
N ALA A 25 -25.72 -28.59 7.09
CA ALA A 25 -25.62 -27.77 5.90
C ALA A 25 -25.26 -28.61 4.66
N LYS A 26 -24.30 -29.54 4.80
CA LYS A 26 -23.92 -30.46 3.74
C LYS A 26 -25.08 -31.38 3.35
N ALA A 27 -25.77 -31.95 4.33
CA ALA A 27 -26.95 -32.79 4.07
C ALA A 27 -28.06 -32.00 3.35
N ALA A 28 -28.30 -30.76 3.75
CA ALA A 28 -29.27 -29.88 3.12
C ALA A 28 -28.91 -29.52 1.66
N GLU A 29 -27.62 -29.32 1.36
CA GLU A 29 -27.13 -29.06 0.00
C GLU A 29 -27.27 -30.30 -0.90
N GLU A 30 -26.92 -31.48 -0.38
CA GLU A 30 -27.09 -32.75 -1.10
C GLU A 30 -28.58 -33.04 -1.39
N GLU A 31 -29.49 -32.74 -0.47
CA GLU A 31 -30.93 -32.87 -0.73
C GLU A 31 -31.44 -31.87 -1.77
N LYS A 32 -30.97 -30.62 -1.74
CA LYS A 32 -31.34 -29.61 -2.74
C LYS A 32 -30.87 -30.02 -4.13
N SER A 33 -29.63 -30.44 -4.29
CA SER A 33 -29.11 -30.88 -5.59
C SER A 33 -29.87 -32.11 -6.14
N LYS A 34 -30.26 -33.05 -5.28
CA LYS A 34 -31.13 -34.18 -5.66
C LYS A 34 -32.52 -33.70 -6.12
N LYS A 35 -33.15 -32.78 -5.37
CA LYS A 35 -34.45 -32.20 -5.74
C LYS A 35 -34.38 -31.45 -7.05
N GLU A 36 -33.35 -30.64 -7.27
CA GLU A 36 -33.12 -29.92 -8.52
C GLU A 36 -32.96 -30.89 -9.70
N ARG A 37 -32.21 -31.99 -9.51
CA ARG A 37 -32.07 -33.03 -10.54
C ARG A 37 -33.40 -33.71 -10.87
N ILE A 38 -34.21 -34.02 -9.86
CA ILE A 38 -35.54 -34.62 -10.04
C ILE A 38 -36.46 -33.63 -10.78
N GLN A 39 -36.50 -32.37 -10.36
CA GLN A 39 -37.31 -31.33 -11.00
C GLN A 39 -36.90 -31.14 -12.46
N LYS A 40 -35.59 -31.08 -12.73
CA LYS A 40 -35.08 -30.98 -14.10
C LYS A 40 -35.53 -32.16 -14.95
N ALA A 41 -35.35 -33.39 -14.47
CA ALA A 41 -35.81 -34.59 -15.18
C ALA A 41 -37.33 -34.61 -15.41
N GLU A 42 -38.12 -34.14 -14.43
CA GLU A 42 -39.58 -34.03 -14.57
C GLU A 42 -39.97 -32.98 -15.63
N THR A 43 -39.30 -31.83 -15.63
CA THR A 43 -39.52 -30.78 -16.64
C THR A 43 -39.15 -31.25 -18.04
N GLU A 44 -38.01 -31.93 -18.19
CA GLU A 44 -37.54 -32.51 -19.46
C GLU A 44 -38.53 -33.56 -19.97
N ALA A 45 -38.93 -34.52 -19.12
CA ALA A 45 -39.90 -35.55 -19.48
C ALA A 45 -41.27 -34.96 -19.89
N ARG A 46 -41.73 -33.91 -19.19
CA ARG A 46 -42.96 -33.20 -19.55
C ARG A 46 -42.83 -32.51 -20.91
N VAL A 47 -41.71 -31.83 -21.16
CA VAL A 47 -41.44 -31.15 -22.43
C VAL A 47 -41.38 -32.16 -23.57
N ASP A 48 -40.69 -33.30 -23.38
CA ASP A 48 -40.60 -34.34 -24.38
C ASP A 48 -41.96 -34.96 -24.71
N LEU A 49 -42.79 -35.22 -23.69
CA LEU A 49 -44.16 -35.69 -23.92
C LEU A 49 -44.98 -34.68 -24.74
N LEU A 50 -44.85 -33.38 -24.43
CA LEU A 50 -45.53 -32.32 -25.20
C LEU A 50 -45.00 -32.22 -26.63
N ARG A 51 -43.68 -32.35 -26.83
CA ARG A 51 -43.04 -32.39 -28.16
C ARG A 51 -43.53 -33.59 -28.97
N HIS A 52 -43.55 -34.78 -28.39
CA HIS A 52 -44.09 -35.98 -29.03
C HIS A 52 -45.55 -35.77 -29.44
N ARG A 53 -46.39 -35.26 -28.53
CA ARG A 53 -47.80 -34.97 -28.82
C ARG A 53 -47.99 -33.94 -29.94
N ALA A 54 -47.17 -32.88 -29.96
CA ALA A 54 -47.22 -31.86 -31.00
C ALA A 54 -46.83 -32.44 -32.36
N ARG A 55 -45.74 -33.22 -32.42
CA ARG A 55 -45.29 -33.90 -33.65
C ARG A 55 -46.36 -34.87 -34.18
N SER A 56 -46.99 -35.67 -33.32
CA SER A 56 -48.08 -36.55 -33.72
C SER A 56 -49.29 -35.82 -34.30
N LYS A 57 -49.55 -34.57 -33.89
CA LYS A 57 -50.69 -33.79 -34.38
C LYS A 57 -50.42 -33.03 -35.68
N TYR A 58 -49.21 -32.48 -35.84
CA TYR A 58 -48.91 -31.56 -36.94
C TYR A 58 -48.05 -32.17 -38.04
N ASP A 59 -47.17 -33.13 -37.71
CA ASP A 59 -46.13 -33.60 -38.63
C ASP A 59 -46.53 -34.90 -39.37
N GLY A 60 -47.59 -35.60 -38.94
CA GLY A 60 -48.07 -36.85 -39.56
C GLY A 60 -47.07 -38.02 -39.57
N ARG A 61 -45.81 -37.78 -39.19
CA ARG A 61 -44.73 -38.76 -39.08
C ARG A 61 -44.92 -39.59 -37.81
N SER A 62 -45.67 -40.68 -37.91
CA SER A 62 -45.59 -41.75 -36.92
C SER A 62 -44.16 -42.30 -36.90
N THR A 63 -43.62 -42.43 -35.68
CA THR A 63 -42.29 -42.94 -35.34
C THR A 63 -41.79 -44.00 -36.34
N THR A 64 -40.88 -43.59 -37.21
CA THR A 64 -40.13 -44.48 -38.10
C THR A 64 -38.67 -44.32 -37.75
N GLU A 65 -38.20 -45.24 -36.92
CA GLU A 65 -36.79 -45.57 -36.75
C GLU A 65 -36.16 -45.83 -38.12
N GLY A 66 -35.03 -45.19 -38.39
CA GLY A 66 -34.16 -45.48 -39.53
C GLY A 66 -34.52 -44.75 -40.83
N SER A 67 -33.72 -43.74 -41.17
CA SER A 67 -33.35 -43.51 -42.58
C SER A 67 -32.07 -42.69 -42.65
N THR A 68 -30.98 -43.41 -42.89
CA THR A 68 -29.76 -42.94 -43.53
C THR A 68 -30.11 -42.43 -44.92
N SER A 69 -29.97 -41.13 -45.17
CA SER A 69 -29.77 -40.61 -46.51
C SER A 69 -28.93 -39.35 -46.43
N GLU A 70 -27.91 -39.32 -47.28
CA GLU A 70 -26.88 -38.31 -47.38
C GLU A 70 -27.51 -36.93 -47.51
N LYS A 71 -27.24 -36.06 -46.53
CA LYS A 71 -27.81 -34.72 -46.47
C LYS A 71 -26.87 -33.78 -47.20
N LEU A 72 -27.36 -33.18 -48.28
CA LEU A 72 -26.91 -31.86 -48.69
C LEU A 72 -27.04 -30.96 -47.46
N GLU A 73 -25.90 -30.58 -46.88
CA GLU A 73 -25.86 -29.79 -45.65
C GLU A 73 -26.45 -28.40 -45.94
N HIS A 74 -27.70 -28.19 -45.52
CA HIS A 74 -28.27 -26.86 -45.41
C HIS A 74 -27.38 -26.05 -44.47
N VAL A 75 -26.91 -24.88 -44.90
CA VAL A 75 -26.13 -23.96 -44.05
C VAL A 75 -27.05 -23.49 -42.91
N ASN A 76 -27.04 -24.24 -41.82
CA ASN A 76 -27.81 -23.93 -40.63
C ASN A 76 -27.04 -22.87 -39.84
N PHE A 77 -27.40 -21.61 -40.04
CA PHE A 77 -26.89 -20.48 -39.25
C PHE A 77 -27.08 -20.65 -37.73
N PHE A 78 -28.00 -21.53 -37.33
CA PHE A 78 -28.31 -21.84 -35.93
C PHE A 78 -27.84 -23.23 -35.50
N ALA A 79 -27.07 -23.97 -36.31
CA ALA A 79 -26.53 -25.28 -35.92
C ALA A 79 -25.70 -25.16 -34.63
N GLU A 80 -24.87 -24.13 -34.51
CA GLU A 80 -24.07 -23.89 -33.31
C GLU A 80 -24.91 -23.55 -32.06
N LEU A 81 -26.11 -23.01 -32.27
CA LEU A 81 -27.06 -22.71 -31.19
C LEU A 81 -27.82 -23.97 -30.74
N GLU A 82 -28.24 -24.79 -31.70
CA GLU A 82 -28.97 -26.03 -31.48
C GLU A 82 -28.07 -27.15 -30.92
N ASP A 83 -26.78 -27.15 -31.30
CA ASP A 83 -25.71 -27.97 -30.71
C ASP A 83 -25.28 -27.49 -29.31
N GLY A 84 -25.87 -26.40 -28.79
CA GLY A 84 -25.62 -25.88 -27.45
C GLY A 84 -24.20 -25.32 -27.26
N LYS A 85 -23.52 -24.92 -28.34
CA LYS A 85 -22.20 -24.27 -28.25
C LYS A 85 -22.31 -22.83 -27.77
N ILE A 86 -23.44 -22.18 -28.07
CA ILE A 86 -23.73 -20.78 -27.73
C ILE A 86 -24.89 -20.75 -26.74
N ASP A 87 -24.58 -20.90 -25.45
CA ASP A 87 -25.57 -20.76 -24.39
C ASP A 87 -25.78 -19.28 -24.04
N TYR A 88 -26.85 -18.64 -24.53
CA TYR A 88 -27.22 -17.28 -24.10
C TYR A 88 -27.62 -17.20 -22.61
N THR A 89 -27.90 -18.36 -22.00
CA THR A 89 -28.27 -18.52 -20.58
C THR A 89 -27.05 -18.79 -19.70
N ARG A 90 -25.90 -19.16 -20.29
CA ARG A 90 -24.68 -19.39 -19.54
C ARG A 90 -24.08 -18.01 -19.25
N PRO A 91 -23.94 -17.62 -17.98
CA PRO A 91 -23.26 -16.38 -17.65
C PRO A 91 -21.85 -16.44 -18.24
N ASN A 92 -21.39 -15.33 -18.82
CA ASN A 92 -20.06 -15.28 -19.43
C ASN A 92 -19.04 -15.79 -18.39
N ALA A 93 -18.36 -16.89 -18.71
CA ALA A 93 -17.40 -17.52 -17.80
C ALA A 93 -16.27 -16.56 -17.43
N GLU A 94 -15.96 -15.61 -18.31
CA GLU A 94 -15.01 -14.53 -18.02
C GLU A 94 -15.58 -13.53 -17.01
N HIS A 95 -16.86 -13.19 -17.10
CA HIS A 95 -17.53 -12.25 -16.19
C HIS A 95 -17.70 -12.81 -14.76
N GLU A 96 -17.92 -14.12 -14.60
CA GLU A 96 -17.93 -14.73 -13.26
C GLU A 96 -16.52 -14.79 -12.65
N LYS A 97 -15.50 -15.05 -13.47
CA LYS A 97 -14.10 -14.99 -13.04
C LYS A 97 -13.71 -13.55 -12.67
N GLU A 98 -14.09 -12.57 -13.47
CA GLU A 98 -13.84 -11.16 -13.21
C GLU A 98 -14.51 -10.71 -11.91
N LYS A 99 -15.79 -11.04 -11.69
CA LYS A 99 -16.47 -10.78 -10.41
C LYS A 99 -15.81 -11.46 -9.22
N LYS A 100 -15.29 -12.66 -9.39
CA LYS A 100 -14.57 -13.39 -8.33
C LYS A 100 -13.23 -12.73 -8.04
N GLU A 101 -12.49 -12.34 -9.07
CA GLU A 101 -11.24 -11.60 -8.93
C GLU A 101 -11.46 -10.21 -8.33
N GLU A 102 -12.53 -9.49 -8.68
CA GLU A 102 -12.91 -8.22 -8.08
C GLU A 102 -13.22 -8.37 -6.59
N LYS A 103 -13.98 -9.41 -6.21
CA LYS A 103 -14.24 -9.73 -4.80
C LYS A 103 -12.95 -10.07 -4.08
N GLU A 104 -12.09 -10.89 -4.65
CA GLU A 104 -10.80 -11.24 -4.06
C GLU A 104 -9.87 -10.02 -3.97
N LYS A 105 -9.86 -9.13 -4.96
CA LYS A 105 -9.11 -7.86 -4.95
C LYS A 105 -9.64 -6.93 -3.86
N TYR A 106 -10.96 -6.81 -3.73
CA TYR A 106 -11.62 -6.03 -2.69
C TYR A 106 -11.35 -6.60 -1.29
N GLU A 107 -11.47 -7.91 -1.12
CA GLU A 107 -11.17 -8.62 0.12
C GLU A 107 -9.68 -8.52 0.47
N LYS A 108 -8.78 -8.60 -0.52
CA LYS A 108 -7.33 -8.33 -0.34
C LYS A 108 -7.09 -6.88 0.06
N GLN A 109 -7.76 -5.94 -0.60
CA GLN A 109 -7.63 -4.50 -0.33
C GLN A 109 -8.15 -4.10 1.06
N ILE A 110 -9.18 -4.79 1.55
CA ILE A 110 -9.73 -4.62 2.91
C ILE A 110 -8.99 -5.47 3.95
N GLY A 111 -8.13 -6.39 3.52
CA GLY A 111 -7.41 -7.29 4.41
C GLY A 111 -8.24 -8.47 4.94
N TYR A 112 -9.42 -8.72 4.36
CA TYR A 112 -10.24 -9.91 4.66
C TYR A 112 -9.61 -11.18 4.10
N LEU A 113 -9.05 -11.08 2.89
CA LEU A 113 -8.31 -12.15 2.22
C LEU A 113 -6.81 -11.82 2.24
N THR A 114 -6.24 -11.75 3.45
CA THR A 114 -4.79 -11.61 3.64
C THR A 114 -4.21 -13.01 3.77
N TYR A 115 -3.60 -13.54 2.70
CA TYR A 115 -2.91 -14.82 2.80
C TYR A 115 -1.71 -14.66 3.72
N LEU A 116 -1.78 -15.37 4.84
CA LEU A 116 -0.69 -15.48 5.81
C LEU A 116 0.57 -15.96 5.07
N GLY A 117 1.59 -15.10 4.97
CA GLY A 117 2.82 -15.39 4.24
C GLY A 117 3.05 -14.60 2.95
N GLN A 118 2.11 -13.78 2.47
CA GLN A 118 2.33 -12.98 1.25
C GLN A 118 3.33 -11.83 1.43
N ASP A 119 3.39 -11.25 2.63
CA ASP A 119 4.35 -10.20 2.99
C ASP A 119 5.67 -10.74 3.56
N THR A 120 5.87 -12.07 3.56
CA THR A 120 7.17 -12.60 4.00
C THR A 120 8.24 -12.24 2.98
N ASN A 121 9.44 -12.04 3.50
CA ASN A 121 10.63 -11.67 2.74
C ASN A 121 10.99 -12.72 1.67
N GLU A 122 10.59 -13.98 1.89
CA GLU A 122 10.70 -15.08 0.93
C GLU A 122 9.76 -14.94 -0.27
N ALA A 123 8.49 -14.56 -0.06
CA ALA A 123 7.50 -14.40 -1.12
C ALA A 123 7.74 -13.13 -1.97
N THR A 124 8.19 -12.05 -1.34
CA THR A 124 8.52 -10.79 -2.01
C THR A 124 9.93 -10.76 -2.62
N GLY A 125 10.75 -11.79 -2.36
CA GLY A 125 12.15 -11.84 -2.78
C GLY A 125 13.03 -10.74 -2.16
N LYS A 126 12.49 -10.01 -1.16
CA LYS A 126 13.22 -8.96 -0.46
C LYS A 126 14.11 -9.62 0.59
N LYS A 127 15.42 -9.58 0.36
CA LYS A 127 16.39 -10.05 1.35
C LYS A 127 16.55 -9.03 2.46
N ASN A 128 16.40 -9.45 3.71
CA ASN A 128 16.56 -8.53 4.83
C ASN A 128 18.01 -8.09 5.01
N TRP A 129 18.21 -6.92 5.62
CA TRP A 129 19.54 -6.35 5.85
C TRP A 129 20.46 -7.27 6.67
N TYR A 130 19.89 -8.16 7.48
CA TYR A 130 20.62 -9.18 8.25
C TYR A 130 20.89 -10.47 7.46
N GLU A 131 20.13 -10.76 6.40
CA GLU A 131 20.35 -11.91 5.50
C GLU A 131 21.44 -11.63 4.46
N LYS A 132 21.70 -10.34 4.18
CA LYS A 132 22.77 -9.91 3.28
C LYS A 132 23.93 -9.38 4.11
N LEU A 133 25.04 -10.10 4.10
CA LEU A 133 26.27 -9.60 4.69
C LEU A 133 26.63 -8.23 4.06
N PRO A 134 27.01 -7.23 4.88
CA PRO A 134 27.52 -5.98 4.35
C PRO A 134 28.67 -6.28 3.40
N LYS A 135 28.69 -5.63 2.22
CA LYS A 135 29.81 -5.75 1.30
C LYS A 135 31.06 -5.28 2.03
N ARG A 136 31.88 -6.22 2.49
CA ARG A 136 33.21 -5.92 3.03
C ARG A 136 34.08 -5.59 1.83
N LEU A 137 34.94 -4.58 1.98
CA LEU A 137 35.85 -4.09 0.94
C LEU A 137 36.84 -5.17 0.42
N THR A 138 36.82 -6.37 1.00
CA THR A 138 37.72 -7.48 0.71
C THR A 138 37.29 -8.36 -0.46
N ASP A 139 36.04 -8.26 -0.92
CA ASP A 139 35.43 -9.32 -1.73
C ASP A 139 35.29 -9.00 -3.23
N THR A 140 35.53 -7.76 -3.69
CA THR A 140 35.37 -7.43 -5.12
C THR A 140 36.65 -7.21 -5.90
N GLU A 141 37.72 -6.65 -5.33
CA GLU A 141 38.98 -6.50 -6.06
C GLU A 141 40.14 -6.48 -5.06
N LYS A 142 40.91 -7.56 -5.01
CA LYS A 142 42.12 -7.64 -4.19
C LYS A 142 43.23 -6.67 -4.66
N ASP A 143 43.04 -6.02 -5.82
CA ASP A 143 44.05 -5.18 -6.48
C ASP A 143 43.60 -3.73 -6.75
N ILE A 144 42.48 -3.25 -6.19
CA ILE A 144 42.14 -1.82 -6.25
C ILE A 144 42.56 -1.14 -4.96
N GLU A 145 43.64 -0.38 -5.04
CA GLU A 145 44.20 0.33 -3.91
C GLU A 145 43.21 1.39 -3.39
N ILE A 146 42.68 1.17 -2.18
CA ILE A 146 41.70 2.07 -1.56
C ILE A 146 42.39 3.39 -1.20
N GLU A 147 41.74 4.51 -1.49
CA GLU A 147 42.18 5.85 -1.07
C GLU A 147 43.51 6.33 -1.67
N VAL A 148 43.86 5.95 -2.91
CA VAL A 148 45.10 6.37 -3.61
C VAL A 148 45.38 7.87 -3.47
N LYS A 149 44.36 8.73 -3.61
CA LYS A 149 44.50 10.19 -3.47
C LYS A 149 44.99 10.61 -2.10
N LYS A 150 44.53 9.97 -1.03
CA LYS A 150 44.96 10.29 0.35
C LYS A 150 46.36 9.77 0.62
N LYS A 151 46.70 8.59 0.08
CA LYS A 151 48.06 8.05 0.12
C LYS A 151 49.05 8.98 -0.58
N THR A 152 48.71 9.46 -1.78
CA THR A 152 49.55 10.43 -2.51
C THR A 152 49.65 11.79 -1.84
N LEU A 153 48.60 12.22 -1.13
CA LEU A 153 48.60 13.49 -0.38
C LEU A 153 49.41 13.42 0.91
N ASN A 154 49.49 12.25 1.52
CA ASN A 154 50.20 12.02 2.78
C ASN A 154 51.60 11.42 2.56
N ASP A 155 52.07 11.31 1.31
CA ASP A 155 53.39 10.78 0.98
C ASP A 155 54.46 11.89 1.09
N PRO A 156 55.43 11.80 2.03
CA PRO A 156 56.49 12.79 2.18
C PRO A 156 57.37 12.94 0.95
N MET A 157 57.47 11.92 0.08
CA MET A 157 58.22 12.01 -1.17
C MET A 157 57.59 12.96 -2.17
N VAL A 158 56.26 13.07 -2.17
CA VAL A 158 55.53 14.02 -3.03
C VAL A 158 55.81 15.44 -2.59
N ASP A 159 55.80 15.69 -1.28
CA ASP A 159 56.14 16.99 -0.71
C ASP A 159 57.61 17.35 -0.98
N ILE A 160 58.55 16.44 -0.74
CA ILE A 160 59.97 16.67 -1.02
C ILE A 160 60.20 16.99 -2.50
N LYS A 161 59.59 16.25 -3.43
CA LYS A 161 59.68 16.54 -4.88
C LYS A 161 59.13 17.92 -5.23
N LYS A 162 58.03 18.34 -4.58
CA LYS A 162 57.45 19.67 -4.75
C LYS A 162 58.39 20.76 -4.24
N TYR A 163 58.97 20.60 -3.05
CA TYR A 163 59.93 21.54 -2.48
C TYR A 163 61.20 21.63 -3.32
N LEU A 164 61.75 20.51 -3.77
CA LEU A 164 62.90 20.49 -4.67
C LEU A 164 62.57 21.20 -5.99
N LYS A 165 61.37 21.03 -6.56
CA LYS A 165 60.98 21.75 -7.79
C LYS A 165 60.90 23.26 -7.58
N ILE A 166 60.48 23.72 -6.40
CA ILE A 166 60.45 25.15 -6.04
C ILE A 166 61.87 25.69 -5.78
N MET A 167 62.75 24.88 -5.18
CA MET A 167 64.13 25.28 -4.87
C MET A 167 65.01 25.32 -6.14
N HIS A 168 64.85 24.37 -7.05
CA HIS A 168 65.60 24.32 -8.31
C HIS A 168 65.06 25.24 -9.42
N SER A 169 63.84 25.77 -9.28
CA SER A 169 63.30 26.80 -10.21
C SER A 169 63.73 28.22 -9.84
N LYS A 170 64.52 28.39 -8.78
CA LYS A 170 64.98 29.70 -8.31
C LYS A 170 66.29 30.18 -8.96
N SER A 171 66.83 29.46 -9.94
CA SER A 171 68.06 29.83 -10.66
C SER A 171 67.85 30.14 -12.15
N ALA A 172 66.62 30.34 -12.61
CA ALA A 172 66.38 30.91 -13.93
C ALA A 172 65.07 31.69 -13.91
N GLU A 173 65.19 32.99 -14.16
CA GLU A 173 64.07 33.91 -14.41
C GLU A 173 63.15 33.34 -15.50
N ASP A 174 61.85 33.19 -15.21
CA ASP A 174 60.78 33.90 -15.94
C ASP A 174 59.39 33.27 -15.70
N HIS A 175 58.41 34.17 -15.75
CA HIS A 175 56.98 34.04 -15.57
C HIS A 175 56.33 32.76 -16.13
N LEU A 176 55.46 32.10 -15.34
CA LEU A 176 54.13 31.64 -15.81
C LEU A 176 53.18 31.36 -14.62
N LYS A 177 52.01 32.00 -14.65
CA LYS A 177 50.87 31.76 -13.74
C LYS A 177 50.39 30.32 -13.87
N ILE A 178 50.22 29.61 -12.76
CA ILE A 178 49.35 28.43 -12.68
C ILE A 178 48.39 28.62 -11.51
N GLN A 179 47.12 28.85 -11.84
CA GLN A 179 46.00 28.74 -10.90
C GLN A 179 45.95 27.30 -10.37
N ALA A 180 46.16 27.11 -9.07
CA ALA A 180 45.81 25.88 -8.38
C ALA A 180 44.94 26.26 -7.17
N GLY A 181 43.69 25.80 -7.20
CA GLY A 181 42.63 26.18 -6.27
C GLY A 181 43.02 26.00 -4.80
N SER A 182 42.90 27.09 -4.05
CA SER A 182 43.07 27.10 -2.59
C SER A 182 41.94 26.32 -1.93
N ILE A 183 42.17 25.03 -1.64
CA ILE A 183 41.38 24.30 -0.66
C ILE A 183 41.91 24.71 0.71
N LYS A 184 41.28 25.75 1.28
CA LYS A 184 41.48 26.15 2.68
C LYS A 184 41.05 24.99 3.59
N ARG A 185 42.01 24.33 4.24
CA ARG A 185 41.75 23.47 5.40
C ARG A 185 41.67 24.37 6.63
N LYS A 186 40.51 24.38 7.32
CA LYS A 186 40.37 24.96 8.66
C LYS A 186 41.12 24.04 9.64
N HIS A 187 42.15 24.55 10.29
CA HIS A 187 42.80 23.91 11.43
C HIS A 187 41.95 24.21 12.68
N ASN A 188 41.47 23.17 13.36
CA ASN A 188 41.03 23.30 14.75
C ASN A 188 42.29 23.14 15.59
N ASP A 189 42.79 24.25 16.13
CA ASP A 189 43.78 24.22 17.19
C ASP A 189 43.05 24.30 18.52
N SER A 190 43.21 23.26 19.33
CA SER A 190 42.89 23.26 20.74
C SER A 190 44.08 23.87 21.47
N ASP A 191 43.94 25.08 21.98
CA ASP A 191 44.83 25.54 23.05
C ASP A 191 44.05 26.25 24.16
N SER A 192 44.52 25.92 25.35
CA SER A 192 44.12 26.27 26.69
C SER A 192 44.14 27.78 26.94
N SER A 193 43.13 28.31 27.64
CA SER A 193 43.38 29.18 28.81
C SER A 193 42.08 29.58 29.51
N HIS A 194 42.21 29.70 30.83
CA HIS A 194 41.24 30.15 31.82
C HIS A 194 40.34 31.32 31.40
N SER A 195 39.05 31.25 31.76
CA SER A 195 38.33 32.45 32.21
C SER A 195 37.23 32.13 33.21
N ASP A 196 37.09 33.07 34.16
CA ASP A 196 36.38 33.00 35.42
C ASP A 196 34.86 32.85 35.31
N HIS A 197 34.32 32.30 36.42
CA HIS A 197 32.90 32.17 36.73
C HIS A 197 32.21 33.52 36.86
N GLU A 198 31.13 33.75 36.10
CA GLU A 198 30.10 34.75 36.42
C GLU A 198 28.70 34.16 36.13
N LYS A 199 27.85 34.18 37.16
CA LYS A 199 26.53 33.53 37.21
C LYS A 199 25.45 34.55 36.86
N HIS A 200 24.63 34.28 35.83
CA HIS A 200 23.34 34.95 35.68
C HIS A 200 22.16 33.98 35.48
N LYS A 201 21.29 33.92 36.50
CA LYS A 201 19.96 33.29 36.50
C LYS A 201 19.02 34.02 35.54
N LYS A 202 18.23 33.29 34.75
CA LYS A 202 17.00 33.80 34.10
C LYS A 202 15.77 33.17 34.75
N LYS A 203 14.83 34.03 35.15
CA LYS A 203 13.47 33.70 35.62
C LYS A 203 12.53 33.60 34.41
N GLU A 204 11.62 32.61 34.43
CA GLU A 204 10.45 32.51 33.54
C GLU A 204 9.22 33.13 34.22
N ASP A 205 8.51 34.03 33.53
CA ASP A 205 7.22 34.57 33.97
C ASP A 205 6.05 33.77 33.37
N ARG A 206 5.18 33.28 34.25
CA ARG A 206 3.92 32.55 33.98
C ARG A 206 2.74 33.53 33.93
N SER A 207 2.15 33.76 32.76
CA SER A 207 0.85 34.45 32.66
C SER A 207 0.10 34.18 31.35
N GLN A 208 -0.39 32.94 31.13
CA GLN A 208 -1.29 32.63 29.98
C GLN A 208 -2.46 31.68 30.27
N SER A 209 -2.86 31.47 31.53
CA SER A 209 -3.85 30.42 31.85
C SER A 209 -5.30 30.74 31.44
N SER A 210 -5.74 32.01 31.41
CA SER A 210 -7.15 32.36 31.15
C SER A 210 -7.56 32.24 29.68
N THR A 211 -6.70 32.66 28.74
CA THR A 211 -6.95 32.51 27.29
C THR A 211 -6.80 31.07 26.77
N ASN A 212 -6.29 30.16 27.60
CA ASN A 212 -6.06 28.76 27.23
C ASN A 212 -7.36 27.94 27.31
N VAL A 213 -8.22 28.19 28.30
CA VAL A 213 -9.45 27.41 28.50
C VAL A 213 -10.47 27.65 27.37
N GLU A 214 -10.62 28.89 26.91
CA GLU A 214 -11.52 29.22 25.78
C GLU A 214 -11.04 28.61 24.46
N LYS A 215 -9.72 28.57 24.23
CA LYS A 215 -9.12 27.88 23.09
C LYS A 215 -9.40 26.38 23.13
N LEU A 216 -9.26 25.75 24.30
CA LEU A 216 -9.58 24.33 24.48
C LEU A 216 -11.07 24.02 24.26
N ARG A 217 -11.97 24.95 24.62
CA ARG A 217 -13.40 24.84 24.32
C ARG A 217 -13.68 24.95 22.82
N ALA A 218 -13.09 25.94 22.15
CA ALA A 218 -13.25 26.10 20.71
C ALA A 218 -12.68 24.90 19.94
N GLU A 219 -11.52 24.39 20.35
CA GLU A 219 -10.92 23.19 19.76
C GLU A 219 -11.79 21.95 19.99
N ARG A 220 -12.33 21.76 21.20
CA ARG A 220 -13.30 20.68 21.47
C ARG A 220 -14.52 20.78 20.57
N LEU A 221 -15.10 21.98 20.44
CA LEU A 221 -16.31 22.20 19.63
C LEU A 221 -16.05 21.90 18.14
N LEU A 222 -14.88 22.31 17.62
CA LEU A 222 -14.45 21.97 16.26
C LEU A 222 -14.25 20.45 16.08
N ARG A 223 -13.70 19.76 17.08
CA ARG A 223 -13.53 18.31 17.05
C ARG A 223 -14.88 17.59 17.03
N GLU A 224 -15.79 17.99 17.92
CA GLU A 224 -17.16 17.45 18.01
C GLU A 224 -17.94 17.70 16.70
N GLN A 225 -17.79 18.87 16.09
CA GLN A 225 -18.38 19.15 14.77
C GLN A 225 -17.80 18.26 13.67
N SER A 226 -16.48 18.05 13.65
CA SER A 226 -15.83 17.20 12.64
C SER A 226 -16.26 15.74 12.77
N GLU A 227 -16.41 15.24 13.99
CA GLU A 227 -16.87 13.89 14.29
C GLU A 227 -18.35 13.74 13.92
N LYS A 228 -19.17 14.74 14.25
CA LYS A 228 -20.58 14.78 13.85
C LYS A 228 -20.74 14.73 12.33
N LEU A 229 -20.01 15.55 11.57
CA LEU A 229 -20.02 15.51 10.11
C LEU A 229 -19.57 14.15 9.56
N ARG A 230 -18.56 13.53 10.17
CA ARG A 230 -18.10 12.19 9.79
C ARG A 230 -19.18 11.13 10.04
N THR A 231 -19.85 11.18 11.19
CA THR A 231 -20.95 10.25 11.50
C THR A 231 -22.16 10.46 10.59
N GLU A 232 -22.48 11.71 10.29
CA GLU A 232 -23.57 12.08 9.38
C GLU A 232 -23.28 11.60 7.96
N ALA A 233 -22.06 11.77 7.46
CA ALA A 233 -21.64 11.26 6.15
C ALA A 233 -21.75 9.72 6.06
N LEU A 234 -21.38 9.01 7.14
CA LEU A 234 -21.57 7.56 7.22
C LEU A 234 -23.05 7.17 7.25
N LEU A 235 -23.88 7.89 8.01
CA LEU A 235 -25.32 7.63 8.05
C LEU A 235 -26.01 7.98 6.73
N ALA A 236 -25.61 9.04 6.04
CA ALA A 236 -26.09 9.40 4.71
C ALA A 236 -25.74 8.31 3.69
N LYS A 237 -24.53 7.72 3.77
CA LYS A 237 -24.12 6.56 2.97
C LYS A 237 -25.02 5.34 3.18
N VAL A 238 -25.43 5.10 4.43
CA VAL A 238 -26.34 4.00 4.81
C VAL A 238 -27.79 4.29 4.39
N ARG A 239 -28.24 5.54 4.47
CA ARG A 239 -29.57 5.99 4.04
C ARG A 239 -29.74 6.09 2.52
N GLY A 240 -28.63 6.05 1.76
CA GLY A 240 -28.65 6.14 0.31
C GLY A 240 -28.87 7.56 -0.22
N GLU A 241 -28.62 8.60 0.59
CA GLU A 241 -28.69 9.98 0.14
C GLU A 241 -27.50 10.31 -0.79
N PRO A 242 -27.72 11.01 -1.92
CA PRO A 242 -26.65 11.35 -2.85
C PRO A 242 -25.67 12.32 -2.22
N MET A 243 -24.44 11.87 -1.98
CA MET A 243 -23.34 12.72 -1.48
C MET A 243 -23.05 13.84 -2.49
N SER A 244 -23.04 15.10 -2.02
CA SER A 244 -22.55 16.21 -2.86
C SER A 244 -21.07 15.99 -3.16
N ILE A 245 -20.73 15.81 -4.43
CA ILE A 245 -19.37 15.61 -4.91
C ILE A 245 -18.64 16.96 -4.72
N VAL A 246 -17.98 17.15 -3.58
CA VAL A 246 -17.03 18.25 -3.42
C VAL A 246 -15.79 17.89 -4.23
N ALA A 247 -15.43 18.78 -5.16
CA ALA A 247 -14.30 18.62 -6.07
C ALA A 247 -13.01 18.28 -5.28
N PRO A 248 -12.16 17.38 -5.80
CA PRO A 248 -10.93 16.99 -5.13
C PRO A 248 -10.02 18.21 -4.97
N GLU A 249 -9.70 18.58 -3.73
CA GLU A 249 -8.68 19.58 -3.47
C GLU A 249 -7.34 19.14 -4.07
N ILE A 250 -6.76 20.03 -4.87
CA ILE A 250 -5.47 19.85 -5.54
C ILE A 250 -4.41 19.54 -4.47
N PRO A 251 -3.63 18.45 -4.60
CA PRO A 251 -2.63 18.10 -3.60
C PRO A 251 -1.56 19.20 -3.53
N LYS A 252 -1.49 19.90 -2.39
CA LYS A 252 -0.41 20.86 -2.12
C LYS A 252 0.93 20.12 -2.20
N PRO A 253 1.96 20.68 -2.87
CA PRO A 253 3.24 20.01 -3.04
C PRO A 253 3.88 19.77 -1.67
N ALA A 254 4.16 18.51 -1.35
CA ALA A 254 4.87 18.14 -0.13
C ALA A 254 6.33 18.57 -0.23
N ILE A 255 6.68 19.68 0.42
CA ILE A 255 8.05 20.22 0.44
C ILE A 255 8.92 19.30 1.32
N LYS A 256 9.86 18.58 0.70
CA LYS A 256 10.81 17.71 1.40
C LYS A 256 11.85 18.56 2.15
N GLN A 257 11.88 18.45 3.48
CA GLN A 257 12.89 19.10 4.32
C GLN A 257 14.27 18.48 4.04
N LYS A 258 15.30 19.32 3.87
CA LYS A 258 16.68 18.89 3.61
C LYS A 258 17.41 18.39 4.87
N TYR A 259 16.98 18.84 6.04
CA TYR A 259 17.63 18.56 7.33
C TYR A 259 16.59 18.16 8.38
N ASN A 260 16.99 17.31 9.33
CA ASN A 260 16.15 16.90 10.45
C ASN A 260 15.90 18.10 11.38
N SER A 261 14.61 18.40 11.62
CA SER A 261 14.14 19.53 12.43
C SER A 261 14.63 19.52 13.89
N GLN A 262 15.03 18.36 14.42
CA GLN A 262 15.53 18.25 15.80
C GLN A 262 16.95 18.83 15.97
N PHE A 263 17.78 18.79 14.93
CA PHE A 263 19.19 19.17 15.02
C PHE A 263 19.48 20.55 14.44
N PHE A 264 18.72 20.97 13.42
CA PHE A 264 18.90 22.28 12.77
C PHE A 264 17.53 22.89 12.40
N PRO A 265 16.74 23.32 13.41
CA PRO A 265 15.37 23.79 13.20
C PRO A 265 15.28 25.02 12.28
N GLU A 266 16.25 25.93 12.34
CA GLU A 266 16.27 27.14 11.50
C GLU A 266 16.43 26.83 10.02
N ILE A 267 17.22 25.82 9.67
CA ILE A 267 17.47 25.42 8.28
C ILE A 267 16.33 24.53 7.77
N ALA A 268 15.78 23.66 8.63
CA ALA A 268 14.64 22.80 8.30
C ALA A 268 13.37 23.60 7.95
N ARG A 269 13.23 24.84 8.46
CA ARG A 269 12.07 25.71 8.26
C ARG A 269 12.20 26.71 7.12
N GLN A 270 13.32 26.75 6.38
CA GLN A 270 13.58 27.77 5.35
C GLN A 270 12.55 27.80 4.21
N ASN A 271 11.88 26.68 3.94
CA ASN A 271 10.90 26.56 2.85
C ASN A 271 9.45 26.42 3.33
N ALA A 272 9.20 26.52 4.64
CA ALA A 272 7.84 26.59 5.15
C ALA A 272 7.32 28.02 5.01
N GLU A 273 6.10 28.20 4.49
CA GLU A 273 5.45 29.50 4.45
C GLU A 273 5.53 30.13 5.85
N ARG A 274 6.23 31.25 5.98
CA ARG A 274 6.33 31.98 7.24
C ARG A 274 4.92 32.43 7.58
N THR A 275 4.27 31.75 8.53
CA THR A 275 3.02 32.24 9.10
C THR A 275 3.27 33.67 9.57
N PRO A 276 2.41 34.64 9.21
CA PRO A 276 2.64 36.03 9.57
C PRO A 276 2.65 36.13 11.09
N LYS A 277 3.81 36.43 11.66
CA LYS A 277 3.92 36.77 13.08
C LYS A 277 3.02 37.99 13.29
N HIS A 278 2.01 37.82 14.13
CA HIS A 278 1.12 38.89 14.59
C HIS A 278 1.95 40.14 14.87
N SER A 279 1.74 41.21 14.11
CA SER A 279 2.41 42.47 14.33
C SER A 279 2.01 42.95 15.72
N ARG A 280 3.00 43.18 16.59
CA ARG A 280 2.77 43.90 17.84
C ARG A 280 2.32 45.30 17.44
N GLN A 281 1.02 45.54 17.44
CA GLN A 281 0.47 46.88 17.35
C GLN A 281 0.92 47.61 18.60
N ASN A 282 1.77 48.62 18.40
CA ASN A 282 2.12 49.61 19.42
C ASN A 282 0.84 50.39 19.73
N LEU A 283 0.20 50.12 20.86
CA LEU A 283 -0.78 51.02 21.44
C LEU A 283 -0.02 52.06 22.25
N ALA A 284 0.25 53.21 21.63
CA ALA A 284 0.50 54.43 22.36
C ALA A 284 -0.85 54.88 22.96
N SER A 285 -0.94 54.94 24.29
CA SER A 285 -2.00 55.68 24.97
C SER A 285 -1.54 57.12 25.22
N PRO A 286 -2.46 58.10 25.12
CA PRO A 286 -2.18 59.52 25.35
C PRO A 286 -1.84 59.85 26.80
#